data_AF-A0A438D091-F1
#
_entry.id   AF-A0A438D091-F1
#
_cell.length_a   1.000
_cell.length_b   1.000
_cell.length_c   1.000
_cell.angle_alpha   90.00
_cell.angle_beta   90.00
_cell.angle_gamma   90.00
#
_symmetry.space_group_name_H-M   'P 1'
#
loop_
_entity.id
_entity.type
_entity.pdbx_description
1 polymer ?
#
loop_
_entity_poly.entity_id
_entity_poly.type
_entity_poly.pdbx_seq_one_letter_code
_entity_poly.pdbx_strand_id
1 'polypeptide(L)' 'MANAHTRRNQMNRVKVNGRWYNEEREIKEVVCRVYQGLLADPGGWKPRIDALIFERLKEGDVEGLEKPF' A
#
# COMPACT_ATOMS: atom_id res chain seq x y z
N MET A 1 -22.78 1.85 -25.71
CA MET A 1 -22.84 1.79 -24.24
C MET A 1 -22.14 0.53 -23.81
N ALA A 2 -20.93 0.67 -23.24
CA ALA A 2 -20.14 -0.46 -22.79
C ALA A 2 -20.65 -0.89 -21.40
N ASN A 3 -20.85 -2.19 -21.25
CA ASN A 3 -21.35 -2.82 -20.04
C ASN A 3 -20.37 -2.60 -18.88
N ALA A 4 -20.49 -1.47 -18.17
CA ALA A 4 -19.86 -1.28 -16.87
C ALA A 4 -20.66 -2.08 -15.83
N HIS A 5 -20.66 -3.40 -15.97
CA HIS A 5 -21.14 -4.30 -14.95
C HIS A 5 -20.10 -4.28 -13.83
N THR A 6 -20.16 -3.25 -12.98
CA THR A 6 -19.32 -3.12 -11.78
C THR A 6 -19.61 -4.32 -10.89
N ARG A 7 -18.78 -5.36 -11.02
CA ARG A 7 -18.78 -6.47 -10.08
C ARG A 7 -18.41 -5.87 -8.73
N ARG A 8 -19.41 -5.72 -7.85
CA ARG A 8 -19.18 -5.43 -6.44
C ARG A 8 -18.41 -6.61 -5.87
N ASN A 9 -17.09 -6.49 -5.85
CA ASN A 9 -16.23 -7.41 -5.09
C ASN A 9 -16.42 -7.12 -3.61
N GLN A 10 -17.46 -7.70 -3.03
CA GLN A 10 -17.66 -7.72 -1.58
C GLN A 10 -16.83 -8.85 -0.98
N MET A 11 -16.08 -8.54 0.07
CA MET A 11 -15.30 -9.52 0.83
C MET A 11 -16.16 -9.98 2.01
N ASN A 12 -16.79 -11.15 1.88
CA ASN A 12 -17.67 -11.69 2.93
C ASN A 12 -16.91 -12.27 4.13
N ARG A 13 -15.61 -12.54 3.98
CA ARG A 13 -14.79 -13.20 4.99
C ARG A 13 -13.30 -12.99 4.74
N VAL A 14 -12.51 -12.82 5.79
CA VAL A 14 -11.03 -12.80 5.73
C VAL A 14 -10.42 -13.61 6.88
N LYS A 15 -9.27 -14.25 6.65
CA LYS A 15 -8.47 -14.92 7.70
C LYS A 15 -7.24 -14.09 8.00
N VAL A 16 -7.06 -13.69 9.25
CA VAL A 16 -5.83 -13.02 9.71
C VAL A 16 -5.35 -13.70 10.98
N ASN A 17 -4.07 -14.07 11.02
CA ASN A 17 -3.44 -14.76 12.16
C ASN A 17 -4.21 -15.99 12.67
N GLY A 18 -4.76 -16.79 11.76
CA GLY A 18 -5.54 -17.99 12.13
C GLY A 18 -7.02 -17.75 12.42
N ARG A 19 -7.43 -16.51 12.71
CA ARG A 19 -8.82 -16.13 13.03
C ARG A 19 -9.60 -15.71 11.79
N TRP A 20 -10.87 -16.12 11.72
CA TRP A 20 -11.81 -15.68 10.68
C TRP A 20 -12.61 -14.45 11.14
N TYR A 21 -12.81 -13.52 10.22
CA TYR A 21 -13.66 -12.34 10.36
C TYR A 21 -14.70 -12.37 9.25
N ASN A 22 -15.97 -12.12 9.58
CA ASN A 22 -17.10 -12.19 8.64
C ASN A 22 -17.98 -10.93 8.67
N GLU A 23 -17.86 -10.08 9.69
CA GLU A 23 -18.56 -8.80 9.75
C GLU A 23 -17.80 -7.76 8.92
N GLU A 24 -18.50 -7.03 8.04
CA GLU A 24 -17.89 -6.05 7.14
C GLU A 24 -17.05 -5.01 7.89
N ARG A 25 -17.53 -4.55 9.05
CA ARG A 25 -16.80 -3.60 9.90
C ARG A 25 -15.50 -4.20 10.41
N GLU A 26 -15.54 -5.41 10.96
CA GLU A 26 -14.35 -6.11 11.45
C GLU A 26 -13.36 -6.40 10.31
N ILE A 27 -13.85 -6.82 9.15
CA ILE A 27 -13.03 -7.05 7.95
C ILE A 27 -12.29 -5.77 7.57
N LYS A 28 -13.00 -4.64 7.50
CA LYS A 28 -12.41 -3.34 7.17
C LYS A 28 -11.35 -2.93 8.20
N GLU A 29 -11.67 -3.03 9.49
CA GLU A 29 -10.75 -2.66 10.57
C GLU A 29 -9.46 -3.50 10.54
N VAL A 30 -9.59 -4.82 10.40
CA VAL A 30 -8.45 -5.74 10.38
C VAL A 30 -7.60 -5.54 9.12
N VAL A 31 -8.24 -5.40 7.96
CA VAL A 31 -7.53 -5.14 6.69
C VAL A 31 -6.76 -3.82 6.78
N CYS A 32 -7.41 -2.73 7.20
CA CYS A 32 -6.74 -1.44 7.36
C CYS A 32 -5.52 -1.55 8.29
N ARG A 33 -5.66 -2.22 9.44
CA ARG A 33 -4.55 -2.40 10.39
C ARG A 33 -3.38 -3.19 9.80
N VAL A 34 -3.64 -4.27 9.08
CA VAL A 34 -2.59 -5.08 8.45
C VAL A 34 -1.84 -4.26 7.40
N TYR A 35 -2.56 -3.53 6.55
CA TYR A 35 -1.94 -2.67 5.54
C TYR A 35 -1.19 -1.51 6.15
N GLN A 36 -1.68 -0.90 7.23
CA GLN A 36 -0.93 0.12 7.97
C GLN A 36 0.39 -0.45 8.49
N GLY A 37 0.42 -1.67 9.03
CA GLY A 37 1.66 -2.32 9.45
C GLY A 37 2.60 -2.64 8.28
N LEU A 38 2.06 -3.03 7.13
CA LEU A 38 2.83 -3.32 5.92
C LEU A 38 3.42 -2.05 5.28
N LEU A 39 2.65 -0.96 5.29
CA LEU A 39 3.01 0.33 4.69
C LEU A 39 3.67 1.28 5.68
N ALA A 40 3.72 0.93 6.97
CA ALA A 40 4.50 1.67 7.94
C ALA A 40 5.96 1.60 7.50
N ASP A 41 6.50 2.74 7.09
CA ASP A 41 7.91 2.86 6.76
C ASP A 41 8.72 2.57 8.05
N PRO A 42 9.48 1.47 8.12
CA PRO A 42 10.32 1.20 9.28
C PRO A 42 11.54 2.13 9.35
N GLY A 43 11.66 3.13 8.46
CA GLY A 43 12.77 4.08 8.38
C GLY A 43 14.05 3.47 7.84
N GLY A 44 13.98 2.23 7.32
CA GLY A 44 15.15 1.42 7.00
C GLY A 44 15.13 0.72 5.64
N TRP A 45 13.98 0.67 4.94
CA TRP A 45 13.95 0.01 3.63
C TRP A 45 14.34 0.99 2.53
N LYS A 46 15.65 1.08 2.26
CA LYS A 46 16.16 1.50 0.96
C LYS A 46 16.38 0.25 0.11
N PRO A 47 15.95 0.22 -1.17
CA PRO A 47 16.39 -0.82 -2.08
C PRO A 47 17.92 -0.74 -2.18
N ARG A 48 18.63 -1.70 -1.60
CA ARG A 48 20.03 -1.98 -1.92
C ARG A 48 19.99 -2.80 -3.20
N ILE A 49 19.83 -2.14 -4.33
CA ILE A 49 20.08 -2.79 -5.62
C ILE A 49 21.57 -3.09 -5.62
N ASP A 50 21.93 -4.35 -5.39
CA ASP A 50 23.28 -4.90 -5.57
C ASP A 50 24.41 -4.08 -4.93
N ALA A 51 24.25 -3.68 -3.66
CA ALA A 51 25.23 -2.88 -2.92
C ALA A 51 25.49 -1.45 -3.44
N LEU A 52 24.69 -0.95 -4.38
CA LEU A 52 24.73 0.45 -4.80
C LEU A 52 24.08 1.33 -3.73
N ILE A 53 24.88 2.22 -3.16
CA ILE A 53 24.40 3.33 -2.34
C ILE A 53 23.94 4.41 -3.31
N PHE A 54 22.65 4.66 -3.39
CA PHE A 54 22.12 5.80 -4.13
C PHE A 54 22.31 7.07 -3.30
N GLU A 55 22.99 8.05 -3.88
CA GLU A 55 22.98 9.41 -3.37
C GLU A 55 21.56 9.96 -3.43
N ARG A 56 21.16 10.68 -2.37
CA ARG A 56 19.86 11.37 -2.36
C ARG A 56 19.97 12.57 -3.30
N LEU A 57 18.96 12.77 -4.14
CA LEU A 57 18.82 13.98 -4.95
C LEU A 57 18.86 15.22 -4.07
N LYS A 58 19.49 16.29 -4.57
CA LYS A 58 19.47 17.58 -3.88
C LYS A 58 18.04 18.12 -3.90
N GLU A 59 17.71 18.93 -2.91
CA GLU A 59 16.34 19.42 -2.69
C GLU A 59 15.75 20.09 -3.93
N GLY A 60 16.55 20.87 -4.67
CA GLY A 60 16.11 21.51 -5.93
C GLY A 60 15.84 20.53 -7.08
N ASP A 61 16.53 19.39 -7.14
CA ASP A 61 16.28 18.36 -8.16
C ASP A 61 14.98 17.60 -7.87
N VAL A 62 14.62 17.47 -6.58
CA VAL A 62 13.35 16.89 -6.13
C VAL A 62 12.18 17.78 -6.54
N GLU A 63 12.28 19.10 -6.30
CA GLU A 63 11.26 20.06 -6.71
C GLU A 63 11.05 20.09 -8.24
N GLY A 64 12.08 19.78 -9.02
CA GLY A 64 12.00 19.67 -10.47
C GLY A 64 11.18 18.47 -10.95
N LEU A 65 11.17 17.36 -10.20
CA LEU A 65 10.43 16.14 -10.54
C LEU A 65 8.92 16.25 -10.31
N GLU A 66 8.49 17.15 -9.42
CA GLU A 66 7.06 17.38 -9.15
C GLU A 66 6.40 18.30 -10.20
N LYS A 67 7.17 18.84 -11.14
CA LYS A 67 6.65 19.68 -12.22
C LYS A 67 6.25 18.82 -13.43
N PRO A 68 5.07 19.06 -14.04
CA PRO A 68 4.69 18.39 -15.28
C PRO A 68 5.67 18.74 -16.42
N PHE A 69 5.86 17.79 -17.34
CA PHE A 69 6.68 17.92 -18.54
C PHE A 69 6.06 18.86 -19.59
#